data_AF-A0A8J7AEF1-F1
#
_entry.id   AF-A0A8J7AEF1-F1
#
_cell.length_a   1.000
_cell.length_b   1.000
_cell.length_c   1.000
_cell.angle_alpha   90.00
_cell.angle_beta   90.00
_cell.angle_gamma   90.00
#
_symmetry.space_group_name_H-M   'P 1'
#
loop_
_entity.id
_entity.type
_entity.pdbx_description
1 polymer ?
#
loop_
_entity_poly.entity_id
_entity_poly.type
_entity_poly.pdbx_seq_one_letter_code
_entity_poly.pdbx_strand_id
1 'polypeptide(L)' 'MLGLTLEQTRVYQEAKAEGREEGRKEGREERKTEMLKLTVPLLLKAGMSVEQIAQHLNVDIEAVQLAAQHNT' A
#
# COMPACT_ATOMS: atom_id res chain seq x y z
N MET A 1 31.18 10.47 31.51
CA MET A 1 30.44 9.73 30.46
C MET A 1 29.34 10.66 29.97
N LEU A 2 29.42 11.11 28.72
CA LEU A 2 28.44 12.02 28.10
C LEU A 2 27.10 11.28 27.93
N GLY A 3 26.25 11.37 28.95
CA GLY A 3 24.84 11.02 28.87
C GLY A 3 24.11 12.07 28.03
N LEU A 4 24.40 12.09 26.72
CA LEU A 4 23.57 12.79 25.76
C LEU A 4 22.29 11.98 25.65
N THR A 5 21.25 12.44 26.34
CA THR A 5 19.85 12.01 26.16
C THR A 5 19.46 12.26 24.70
N LEU A 6 19.80 11.30 23.84
CA LEU A 6 19.47 11.30 22.41
C LEU A 6 17.97 11.52 22.18
N GLU A 7 17.13 11.23 23.18
CA GLU A 7 15.69 11.46 23.20
C GLU A 7 15.26 12.93 23.04
N GLN A 8 16.13 13.90 23.34
CA GLN A 8 15.84 15.35 23.20
C GLN A 8 16.48 15.99 21.95
N THR A 9 17.31 15.26 21.21
CA THR A 9 17.95 15.78 20.01
C THR A 9 16.92 15.87 18.89
N ARG A 10 16.88 16.99 18.14
CA ARG A 10 16.04 17.14 16.94
C ARG A 10 16.03 15.90 16.04
N VAL A 11 17.21 15.29 15.90
CA VAL A 11 17.45 14.05 15.14
C VAL A 11 16.57 12.87 15.57
N TYR A 12 16.29 12.67 16.87
CA TYR A 12 15.43 11.57 17.33
C TYR A 12 13.95 11.86 17.11
N GLN A 13 13.53 13.13 17.24
CA GLN A 13 12.15 13.53 16.95
C GLN A 13 11.86 13.43 15.46
N GLU A 14 12.81 13.83 14.62
CA GLU A 14 12.77 13.69 13.17
C GLU A 14 12.70 12.21 12.77
N ALA A 15 13.63 11.36 13.23
CA ALA A 15 13.62 9.93 12.91
C ALA A 15 12.34 9.20 13.37
N LYS A 16 11.76 9.58 14.52
CA LYS A 16 10.49 9.02 15.02
C LYS A 16 9.29 9.51 14.23
N ALA A 17 9.33 10.74 13.72
CA ALA A 17 8.29 11.28 12.84
C ALA A 17 8.36 10.62 11.46
N GLU A 18 9.57 10.50 10.89
CA GLU A 18 9.85 9.81 9.62
C GLU A 18 9.38 8.36 9.67
N GLY A 19 9.80 7.59 10.67
CA GLY A 19 9.40 6.18 10.80
C GLY A 19 7.89 5.97 10.97
N ARG A 20 7.17 6.93 11.56
CA ARG A 20 5.69 6.89 11.62
C ARG A 20 5.05 7.25 10.29
N GLU A 21 5.66 8.14 9.52
CA GLU A 21 5.14 8.56 8.23
C GLU A 21 5.37 7.49 7.16
N GLU A 22 6.56 6.90 7.13
CA GLU A 22 6.93 5.74 6.31
C GLU A 22 6.04 4.54 6.63
N GLY A 23 5.95 4.11 7.90
CA GLY A 23 5.09 2.99 8.28
C GLY A 23 3.59 3.20 7.99
N ARG A 24 3.12 4.47 7.98
CA ARG A 24 1.75 4.79 7.53
C ARG A 24 1.60 4.78 6.01
N LYS A 25 2.63 5.16 5.24
CA LYS A 25 2.60 5.12 3.78
C LYS A 25 2.70 3.66 3.30
N GLU A 26 3.67 2.91 3.80
CA GLU A 26 3.84 1.47 3.52
C GLU A 26 2.58 0.68 3.86
N GLY A 27 2.05 0.83 5.08
CA GLY A 27 0.83 0.13 5.48
C GLY A 27 -0.46 0.56 4.77
N ARG A 28 -0.44 1.66 3.98
CA ARG A 28 -1.56 2.05 3.10
C ARG A 28 -1.40 1.48 1.69
N GLU A 29 -0.19 1.52 1.15
CA GLU A 29 0.12 0.94 -0.16
C GLU A 29 -0.02 -0.58 -0.12
N GLU A 30 0.50 -1.26 0.89
CA GLU A 30 0.38 -2.71 1.06
C GLU A 30 -1.09 -3.15 1.11
N ARG A 31 -1.93 -2.47 1.91
CA ARG A 31 -3.36 -2.78 2.01
C ARG A 31 -4.09 -2.58 0.69
N LYS A 32 -3.71 -1.55 -0.08
CA LYS A 32 -4.32 -1.29 -1.40
C LYS A 32 -3.95 -2.40 -2.38
N THR A 33 -2.66 -2.79 -2.43
CA THR A 33 -2.18 -3.87 -3.29
C THR A 33 -2.78 -5.22 -2.91
N GLU A 34 -2.83 -5.57 -1.62
CA GLU A 34 -3.45 -6.81 -1.16
C GLU A 34 -4.95 -6.86 -1.45
N MET A 35 -5.66 -5.74 -1.24
CA MET A 35 -7.07 -5.65 -1.57
C MET A 35 -7.30 -5.89 -3.06
N LEU A 36 -6.51 -5.28 -3.95
CA LEU A 36 -6.62 -5.51 -5.39
C LEU A 36 -6.34 -6.98 -5.74
N LYS A 37 -5.30 -7.59 -5.18
CA LYS A 37 -4.95 -9.00 -5.42
C LYS A 37 -6.07 -9.97 -5.04
N LEU A 38 -6.83 -9.69 -3.98
CA LEU A 38 -7.96 -10.53 -3.56
C LEU A 38 -9.23 -10.23 -4.36
N THR A 39 -9.51 -8.95 -4.60
CA THR A 39 -10.80 -8.51 -5.12
C THR A 39 -10.86 -8.62 -6.65
N VAL A 40 -9.78 -8.29 -7.36
CA VAL A 40 -9.73 -8.32 -8.83
C VAL A 40 -10.07 -9.71 -9.39
N PRO A 41 -9.45 -10.82 -8.94
CA PRO A 41 -9.80 -12.14 -9.46
C PRO A 41 -11.24 -12.57 -9.17
N LEU A 42 -11.82 -12.12 -8.04
CA LEU A 42 -13.23 -12.38 -7.71
C LEU A 42 -14.17 -11.63 -8.65
N LEU A 43 -13.88 -10.37 -8.95
CA LEU A 43 -14.67 -9.55 -9.88
C LEU A 43 -14.57 -10.06 -11.32
N LEU A 44 -13.38 -10.53 -11.75
CA LEU A 44 -13.20 -11.19 -13.04
C LEU A 44 -14.01 -12.49 -13.13
N LYS A 45 -14.00 -13.33 -12.07
CA LYS A 45 -14.84 -14.53 -11.99
C LYS A 45 -16.34 -14.21 -11.99
N ALA A 46 -16.73 -13.05 -11.45
CA ALA A 46 -18.09 -12.54 -11.51
C ALA A 46 -18.50 -12.00 -12.90
N GLY A 47 -17.57 -11.97 -13.87
CA GLY A 47 -17.84 -11.57 -15.25
C GLY A 47 -17.58 -10.08 -15.55
N MET A 48 -16.95 -9.33 -14.64
CA MET A 48 -16.52 -7.96 -14.94
C MET A 48 -15.26 -7.95 -15.82
N SER A 49 -15.15 -6.94 -16.67
CA SER A 49 -13.93 -6.65 -17.44
C SER A 49 -12.89 -5.90 -16.60
N VAL A 50 -11.63 -5.96 -17.02
CA VAL A 50 -10.51 -5.27 -16.37
C VAL A 50 -10.75 -3.75 -16.33
N GLU A 51 -11.31 -3.20 -17.40
CA GLU A 51 -11.64 -1.78 -17.55
C GLU A 51 -12.73 -1.34 -16.58
N GLN A 52 -13.78 -2.14 -16.41
CA GLN A 52 -14.84 -1.87 -15.44
C GLN A 52 -14.30 -1.92 -14.01
N ILE A 53 -13.43 -2.89 -13.70
CA ILE A 53 -12.82 -3.01 -12.37
C ILE A 53 -11.93 -1.80 -12.09
N ALA A 54 -11.09 -1.39 -13.06
CA ALA A 54 -10.25 -0.20 -12.96
C ALA A 54 -11.07 1.06 -12.68
N GLN A 55 -12.20 1.24 -13.39
CA GLN A 55 -13.11 2.37 -13.15
C GLN A 55 -13.79 2.31 -11.78
N HIS A 56 -14.30 1.15 -11.35
CA HIS A 56 -15.02 1.02 -10.08
C HIS A 56 -14.11 1.16 -8.86
N LEU A 57 -12.88 0.66 -8.96
CA LEU A 57 -11.88 0.74 -7.89
C LEU A 57 -11.03 2.02 -7.98
N ASN A 58 -11.23 2.83 -9.04
CA ASN A 58 -10.45 4.04 -9.34
C ASN A 58 -8.94 3.78 -9.29
N VAL A 59 -8.52 2.74 -9.99
CA VAL A 59 -7.11 2.30 -10.10
C VAL A 59 -6.75 2.10 -11.56
N ASP A 60 -5.46 2.15 -11.86
CA ASP A 60 -4.97 1.91 -13.21
C ASP A 60 -5.25 0.48 -13.69
N ILE A 61 -5.51 0.36 -14.99
CA ILE A 61 -5.71 -0.92 -15.69
C ILE A 61 -4.51 -1.85 -15.46
N GLU A 62 -3.28 -1.30 -15.46
CA GLU A 62 -2.07 -2.05 -15.16
C GLU A 62 -2.08 -2.66 -13.77
N ALA A 63 -2.54 -1.92 -12.76
CA ALA A 63 -2.64 -2.42 -11.38
C ALA A 63 -3.67 -3.56 -11.27
N VAL A 64 -4.77 -3.47 -12.01
CA VAL A 64 -5.76 -4.55 -12.11
C VAL A 64 -5.18 -5.78 -12.80
N GLN A 65 -4.45 -5.61 -13.92
CA GLN A 65 -3.79 -6.72 -14.61
C GLN A 65 -2.75 -7.41 -13.73
N LEU A 66 -1.93 -6.63 -13.00
CA LEU A 66 -0.92 -7.17 -12.09
C LEU A 66 -1.57 -7.97 -10.95
N ALA A 67 -2.69 -7.49 -10.42
CA ALA A 67 -3.48 -8.19 -9.42
C ALA A 67 -4.13 -9.46 -9.96
N ALA A 68 -4.52 -9.49 -11.25
CA ALA A 68 -5.09 -10.67 -11.90
C ALA A 68 -4.05 -11.78 -12.19
N GLN A 69 -2.80 -11.40 -12.51
CA GLN A 69 -1.73 -12.35 -12.85
C GLN A 69 -1.24 -13.17 -11.64
N HIS A 70 -1.38 -12.65 -10.42
CA HIS A 70 -0.89 -13.28 -9.21
C HIS A 70 -1.72 -14.47 -8.70
N ASN A 71 -2.74 -14.91 -9.44
CA ASN A 71 -3.63 -16.01 -9.06
C ASN A 71 -3.32 -17.34 -9.78
N THR A 72 -2.06 -17.53 -10.19
CA THR A 72 -1.52 -18.78 -10.75
C THR A 72 -0.68 -19.48 -9.70
#